data_AF-A0A2P2JJS0-F1
#
_entry.id   AF-A0A2P2JJS0-F1
#
_cell.length_a   1.000
_cell.length_b   1.000
_cell.length_c   1.000
_cell.angle_alpha   90.00
_cell.angle_beta   90.00
_cell.angle_gamma   90.00
#
_symmetry.space_group_name_H-M   'P 1'
#
loop_
_entity.id
_entity.type
_entity.pdbx_description
1 polymer ?
#
loop_
_entity_poly.entity_id
_entity_poly.type
_entity_poly.pdbx_seq_one_letter_code
_entity_poly.pdbx_strand_id
1 'polypeptide(L)'
;MATLSLLPTSATSKPSSWRNHLFSPNSLQCKKKESIEISTNGQASFPEKNLLRHASKTPPPRPRRIILVRHGESEGNVDESMYTMVADPKIGLTERGKAQAIECGERIRKMIEKDGANDWKVYFYVSPYKRTLETLRNLARSFERSRIAGLREEPRLREQDFGK
;
A
#
# COMPACT_ATOMS: atom_id res chain seq x y z
N MET A 1 -34.31 34.51 33.36
CA MET A 1 -33.41 34.10 32.24
C MET A 1 -32.08 33.73 32.87
N ALA A 2 -31.86 32.44 33.12
CA ALA A 2 -30.76 31.93 33.93
C ALA A 2 -29.42 32.04 33.17
N THR A 3 -28.46 32.74 33.77
CA THR A 3 -27.05 32.77 33.34
C THR A 3 -26.32 31.59 33.97
N LEU A 4 -26.12 30.52 33.20
CA LEU A 4 -25.21 29.43 33.57
C LEU A 4 -23.80 29.73 33.03
N SER A 5 -22.89 30.07 33.93
CA SER A 5 -21.45 30.06 33.72
C SER A 5 -20.93 28.62 33.83
N LEU A 6 -20.37 28.09 32.74
CA LEU A 6 -19.66 26.82 32.74
C LEU A 6 -18.16 27.09 32.55
N LEU A 7 -17.41 26.84 33.62
CA LEU A 7 -15.96 26.80 33.67
C LEU A 7 -15.40 25.69 32.76
N PRO A 8 -14.27 25.91 32.06
CA PRO A 8 -13.54 24.82 31.42
C PRO A 8 -12.80 23.99 32.46
N THR A 9 -13.09 22.69 32.52
CA THR A 9 -12.36 21.70 33.29
C THR A 9 -11.02 21.39 32.62
N SER A 10 -9.93 21.85 33.23
CA SER A 10 -8.56 21.52 32.85
C SER A 10 -8.25 20.06 33.16
N ALA A 11 -8.26 19.19 32.15
CA ALA A 11 -7.77 17.82 32.26
C ALA A 11 -6.23 17.81 32.19
N THR A 12 -5.58 17.74 33.35
CA THR A 12 -4.13 17.53 33.46
C THR A 12 -3.80 16.05 33.28
N SER A 13 -3.45 15.62 32.06
CA SER A 13 -2.78 14.33 31.84
C SER A 13 -1.27 14.52 32.00
N LYS A 14 -0.70 13.85 33.01
CA LYS A 14 0.75 13.79 33.22
C LYS A 14 1.38 12.96 32.08
N PRO A 15 2.39 13.46 31.34
CA PRO A 15 3.17 12.60 30.46
C PRO A 15 4.11 11.75 31.32
N SER A 16 3.99 10.42 31.18
CA SER A 16 4.95 9.47 31.75
C SER A 16 6.32 9.68 31.12
N SER A 17 7.33 9.81 31.97
CA SER A 17 8.72 10.07 31.59
C SER A 17 9.33 8.86 30.88
N TRP A 18 9.49 8.95 29.57
CA TRP A 18 10.38 8.04 28.84
C TRP A 18 11.80 8.55 29.03
N ARG A 19 12.57 7.82 29.86
CA ARG A 19 13.99 8.09 30.07
C ARG A 19 14.74 7.90 28.75
N ASN A 20 15.35 8.98 28.29
CA ASN A 20 16.38 8.98 27.26
C ASN A 20 17.59 8.19 27.78
N HIS A 21 17.76 6.95 27.32
CA HIS A 21 19.08 6.33 27.36
C HIS A 21 19.90 6.90 26.19
N LEU A 22 20.63 7.96 26.50
CA LEU A 22 21.78 8.43 25.75
C LEU A 22 22.76 7.27 25.62
N PHE A 23 22.91 6.71 24.42
CA PHE A 23 24.00 5.80 24.12
C PHE A 23 25.29 6.61 24.01
N SER A 24 26.16 6.42 25.01
CA SER A 24 27.52 6.95 25.07
C SER A 24 28.41 6.29 24.00
N PRO A 25 29.19 7.03 23.20
CA PRO A 25 30.07 6.46 22.19
C PRO A 25 31.44 6.14 22.81
N ASN A 26 31.56 5.01 23.49
CA ASN A 26 32.86 4.53 23.97
C ASN A 26 33.34 3.31 23.17
N SER A 27 34.31 3.60 22.29
CA SER A 27 35.35 2.72 21.72
C SER A 27 34.98 1.26 21.44
N LEU A 28 34.72 0.94 20.17
CA LEU A 28 34.81 -0.42 19.66
C LEU A 28 36.29 -0.84 19.61
N GLN A 29 36.74 -1.60 20.61
CA GLN A 29 38.03 -2.28 20.61
C GLN A 29 37.85 -3.65 19.94
N CYS A 30 38.46 -3.82 18.76
CA CYS A 30 38.51 -5.11 18.06
C CYS A 30 39.44 -6.06 18.84
N LYS A 31 38.88 -7.10 19.46
CA LYS A 31 39.66 -8.21 20.05
C LYS A 31 39.65 -9.43 19.11
N LYS A 32 40.81 -10.11 19.12
CA LYS A 32 41.27 -11.13 18.18
C LYS A 32 40.33 -12.32 18.03
N LYS A 33 40.31 -12.86 16.81
CA LYS A 33 39.66 -14.12 16.39
C LYS A 33 40.12 -15.30 17.25
N GLU A 34 39.18 -15.94 17.93
CA GLU A 34 39.26 -17.38 18.20
C GLU A 34 38.54 -18.09 17.06
N SER A 35 39.29 -18.89 16.30
CA SER A 35 38.76 -19.77 15.27
C SER A 35 38.16 -21.00 15.92
N ILE A 36 36.83 -21.05 16.00
CA ILE A 36 36.10 -22.29 16.24
C ILE A 36 36.01 -22.99 14.87
N GLU A 37 36.71 -24.11 14.71
CA GLU A 37 36.54 -24.98 13.56
C GLU A 37 35.18 -25.69 13.65
N ILE A 38 34.21 -25.21 12.87
CA ILE A 38 32.96 -25.93 12.61
C ILE A 38 32.95 -26.26 11.13
N SER A 39 33.30 -27.50 10.79
CA SER A 39 33.17 -28.06 9.45
C SER A 39 31.70 -28.34 9.15
N THR A 40 30.98 -27.33 8.67
CA THR A 40 29.74 -27.54 7.93
C THR A 40 29.88 -26.82 6.59
N ASN A 41 29.90 -27.60 5.52
CA ASN A 41 30.17 -27.17 4.14
C ASN A 41 29.18 -26.08 3.66
N GLY A 42 29.46 -24.81 3.95
CA GLY A 42 28.93 -23.67 3.21
C GLY A 42 27.42 -23.43 3.28
N GLN A 43 26.70 -23.96 4.29
CA GLN A 43 25.27 -23.67 4.46
C GLN A 43 25.00 -22.93 5.77
N ALA A 44 25.35 -21.65 5.82
CA ALA A 44 24.71 -20.74 6.76
C ALA A 44 23.28 -20.45 6.25
N SER A 45 22.31 -21.28 6.64
CA SER A 45 20.90 -20.98 6.40
C SER A 45 20.40 -20.04 7.49
N PHE A 46 19.99 -18.82 7.11
CA PHE A 46 19.21 -17.93 7.98
C PHE A 46 18.01 -18.71 8.56
N PRO A 47 17.76 -18.68 9.89
CA PRO A 47 16.69 -19.45 10.50
C PRO A 47 15.29 -19.11 9.95
N GLU A 48 15.09 -17.90 9.40
CA GLU A 48 13.86 -17.52 8.69
C GLU A 48 13.58 -18.36 7.42
N LYS A 49 14.60 -18.98 6.82
CA LYS A 49 14.41 -19.89 5.66
C LYS A 49 13.73 -21.20 6.04
N ASN A 50 13.65 -21.56 7.32
CA ASN A 50 12.96 -22.77 7.78
C ASN A 50 11.44 -22.62 7.95
N LEU A 51 10.88 -21.41 7.80
CA LEU A 51 9.42 -21.19 7.84
C LEU A 51 8.69 -21.67 6.56
N LEU A 52 9.42 -22.18 5.56
CA LEU A 52 8.85 -22.64 4.28
C LEU A 52 8.64 -24.16 4.16
N ARG A 53 8.78 -24.96 5.24
CA ARG A 53 8.63 -26.43 5.14
C ARG A 53 7.19 -26.95 5.01
N HIS A 54 6.18 -26.07 5.07
CA HIS A 54 4.79 -26.39 4.75
C HIS A 54 4.21 -25.50 3.64
N ALA A 55 5.04 -25.07 2.68
CA ALA A 55 4.50 -24.56 1.43
C ALA A 55 3.70 -25.69 0.75
N SER A 56 2.38 -25.48 0.59
CA SER A 56 1.53 -26.40 -0.17
C SER A 56 2.18 -26.67 -1.53
N LYS A 57 2.37 -27.94 -1.90
CA LYS A 57 2.97 -28.32 -3.20
C LYS A 57 2.18 -27.81 -4.41
N THR A 58 0.94 -27.39 -4.22
CA THR A 58 0.13 -26.76 -5.26
C THR A 58 0.56 -25.31 -5.45
N PRO A 59 1.02 -24.90 -6.65
CA PRO A 59 1.25 -23.50 -6.93
C PRO A 59 -0.07 -22.72 -6.73
N PRO A 60 0.00 -21.45 -6.29
CA PRO A 60 -1.22 -20.65 -6.13
C PRO A 60 -1.97 -20.60 -7.47
N PRO A 61 -3.31 -20.68 -7.45
CA PRO A 61 -4.10 -20.72 -8.67
C PRO A 61 -3.81 -19.48 -9.53
N ARG A 62 -3.62 -19.70 -10.84
CA ARG A 62 -3.39 -18.61 -11.79
C ARG A 62 -4.69 -17.80 -11.95
N PRO A 63 -4.60 -16.46 -12.06
CA PRO A 63 -5.78 -15.65 -12.31
C PRO A 63 -6.36 -15.98 -13.69
N ARG A 64 -7.68 -15.99 -13.79
CA ARG A 64 -8.39 -16.21 -15.06
C ARG A 64 -8.17 -15.06 -16.06
N ARG A 65 -8.02 -13.83 -15.56
CA ARG A 65 -7.84 -12.62 -16.37
C ARG A 65 -6.99 -11.60 -15.60
N ILE A 66 -6.09 -10.92 -16.30
CA ILE A 66 -5.39 -9.73 -15.82
C ILE A 66 -6.00 -8.53 -16.53
N ILE A 67 -6.43 -7.53 -15.77
CA ILE A 67 -7.05 -6.32 -16.29
C ILE A 67 -6.14 -5.15 -15.90
N LEU A 68 -5.61 -4.46 -16.90
CA LEU A 68 -4.76 -3.28 -16.70
C LEU A 68 -5.63 -2.04 -16.78
N VAL A 69 -5.55 -1.20 -15.76
CA VAL A 69 -6.34 0.04 -15.66
C VAL A 69 -5.38 1.20 -15.43
N ARG A 70 -5.37 2.17 -16.35
CA ARG A 70 -4.72 3.47 -16.13
C ARG A 70 -5.60 4.31 -15.20
N HIS A 71 -4.98 5.16 -14.37
CA HIS A 71 -5.74 6.10 -13.55
C HIS A 71 -6.62 7.02 -14.40
N GLY A 72 -7.71 7.52 -13.80
CA GLY A 72 -8.54 8.56 -14.42
C GLY A 72 -7.79 9.88 -14.60
N GLU A 73 -8.42 10.83 -15.29
CA GLU A 73 -7.85 12.17 -15.49
C GLU A 73 -7.42 12.82 -14.16
N SER A 74 -6.17 13.26 -14.10
CA SER A 74 -5.58 13.91 -12.93
C SER A 74 -5.38 15.42 -13.14
N GLU A 75 -5.21 16.15 -12.04
CA GLU A 75 -4.94 17.59 -12.08
C GLU A 75 -3.72 17.90 -12.95
N GLY A 76 -2.66 17.08 -12.84
CA GLY A 76 -1.47 17.19 -13.69
C GLY A 76 -1.68 16.87 -15.16
N ASN A 77 -2.74 16.12 -15.52
CA ASN A 77 -3.07 15.90 -16.94
C ASN A 77 -3.82 17.09 -17.55
N VAL A 78 -4.51 17.87 -16.73
CA VAL A 78 -5.22 19.08 -17.16
C VAL A 78 -4.26 20.27 -17.18
N ASP A 79 -3.42 20.38 -16.17
CA ASP A 79 -2.45 21.46 -16.01
C ASP A 79 -1.09 20.91 -15.58
N GLU A 80 -0.13 20.89 -16.51
CA GLU A 80 1.24 20.41 -16.25
C GLU A 80 1.97 21.26 -15.20
N SER A 81 1.57 22.51 -14.97
CA SER A 81 2.17 23.34 -13.93
C SER A 81 1.93 22.78 -12.53
N MET A 82 0.92 21.94 -12.35
CA MET A 82 0.64 21.24 -11.09
C MET A 82 1.83 20.40 -10.61
N TYR A 83 2.63 19.84 -11.51
CA TYR A 83 3.83 19.07 -11.16
C TYR A 83 4.94 19.96 -10.53
N THR A 84 4.85 21.28 -10.68
CA THR A 84 5.77 22.23 -10.04
C THR A 84 5.30 22.66 -8.65
N MET A 85 3.98 22.63 -8.41
CA MET A 85 3.35 23.09 -7.17
C MET A 85 3.07 21.95 -6.19
N VAL A 86 2.79 20.76 -6.71
CA VAL A 86 2.41 19.56 -5.95
C VAL A 86 3.36 18.43 -6.31
N ALA A 87 3.91 17.76 -5.29
CA ALA A 87 4.72 16.57 -5.51
C ALA A 87 3.92 15.52 -6.28
N ASP A 88 4.52 14.93 -7.31
CA ASP A 88 3.85 14.01 -8.22
C ASP A 88 3.03 12.88 -7.52
N PRO A 89 3.55 12.18 -6.49
CA PRO A 89 2.77 11.15 -5.77
C PRO A 89 1.47 11.68 -5.13
N LYS A 90 1.36 13.00 -4.92
CA LYS A 90 0.23 13.68 -4.29
C LYS A 90 -0.76 14.29 -5.29
N ILE A 91 -0.48 14.26 -6.59
CA ILE A 91 -1.42 14.77 -7.61
C ILE A 91 -2.69 13.92 -7.61
N GLY A 92 -3.84 14.57 -7.48
CA GLY A 92 -5.14 13.94 -7.36
C GLY A 92 -5.87 13.80 -8.70
N LEU A 93 -7.02 13.11 -8.66
CA LEU A 93 -7.97 13.08 -9.77
C LEU A 93 -8.81 14.36 -9.83
N THR A 94 -9.16 14.75 -11.06
CA THR A 94 -10.24 15.71 -11.29
C THR A 94 -11.60 15.06 -11.00
N GLU A 95 -12.67 15.86 -10.88
CA GLU A 95 -14.03 15.30 -10.76
C GLU A 95 -14.40 14.43 -11.97
N ARG A 96 -13.95 14.82 -13.17
CA ARG A 96 -14.08 14.02 -14.38
C ARG A 96 -13.30 12.70 -14.28
N GLY A 97 -12.08 12.72 -13.75
CA GLY A 97 -11.29 11.51 -13.49
C GLY A 97 -11.97 10.54 -12.52
N LYS A 98 -12.65 11.05 -11.49
CA LYS A 98 -13.45 10.24 -10.57
C LYS A 98 -14.64 9.59 -11.27
N ALA A 99 -15.37 10.33 -12.10
CA ALA A 99 -16.48 9.80 -12.89
C ALA A 99 -16.03 8.69 -13.86
N GLN A 100 -14.90 8.89 -14.55
CA GLN A 100 -14.28 7.88 -15.41
C GLN A 100 -13.99 6.58 -14.64
N ALA A 101 -13.47 6.69 -13.41
CA ALA A 101 -13.16 5.53 -12.58
C ALA A 101 -14.41 4.74 -12.17
N ILE A 102 -15.52 5.42 -11.86
CA ILE A 102 -16.81 4.78 -11.56
C ILE A 102 -17.30 3.99 -12.77
N GLU A 103 -17.36 4.64 -13.94
CA GLU A 103 -17.81 4.00 -15.18
C GLU A 103 -16.94 2.79 -15.54
N CYS A 104 -15.62 2.92 -15.36
CA CYS A 104 -14.67 1.82 -15.58
C CYS A 104 -15.00 0.61 -14.69
N GLY A 105 -15.26 0.83 -13.40
CA GLY A 105 -15.65 -0.24 -12.47
C GLY A 105 -16.90 -0.98 -12.89
N GLU A 106 -17.93 -0.25 -13.34
CA GLU A 106 -19.17 -0.84 -13.82
C GLU A 106 -18.96 -1.68 -15.08
N ARG A 107 -18.14 -1.19 -16.02
CA ARG A 107 -17.81 -1.92 -17.25
C ARG A 107 -17.02 -3.20 -16.95
N ILE A 108 -16.06 -3.14 -16.02
CA ILE A 108 -15.30 -4.32 -15.60
C ILE A 108 -16.22 -5.35 -14.92
N ARG A 109 -17.10 -4.92 -14.00
CA ARG A 109 -18.06 -5.83 -13.36
C ARG A 109 -18.93 -6.54 -14.39
N LYS A 110 -19.55 -5.78 -15.31
CA LYS A 110 -20.38 -6.33 -16.39
C LYS A 110 -19.60 -7.31 -17.27
N MET A 111 -18.33 -7.02 -17.54
CA MET A 111 -17.46 -7.93 -18.31
C MET A 111 -17.20 -9.24 -17.58
N ILE A 112 -16.92 -9.21 -16.27
CA ILE A 112 -16.67 -10.42 -15.47
C ILE A 112 -17.94 -11.26 -15.33
N GLU A 113 -19.09 -10.62 -15.07
CA GLU A 113 -20.38 -11.32 -14.92
C GLU A 113 -20.81 -12.04 -16.21
N LYS A 114 -20.44 -11.52 -17.39
CA LYS A 114 -20.68 -12.17 -18.69
C LYS A 114 -19.91 -13.48 -18.89
N ASP A 115 -18.86 -13.74 -18.10
CA ASP A 115 -18.10 -15.00 -18.22
C ASP A 115 -18.89 -16.22 -17.70
N GLY A 116 -20.03 -16.03 -17.02
CA GLY A 116 -20.89 -17.10 -16.51
C GLY A 116 -20.36 -17.87 -15.30
N ALA A 117 -19.18 -17.52 -14.79
CA ALA A 117 -18.66 -18.06 -13.54
C ALA A 117 -19.38 -17.38 -12.35
N ASN A 118 -19.85 -18.14 -11.37
CA ASN A 118 -20.61 -17.58 -10.24
C ASN A 118 -19.74 -17.27 -9.02
N ASP A 119 -18.53 -17.82 -8.95
CA ASP A 119 -17.62 -17.79 -7.79
C ASP A 119 -16.42 -16.85 -7.99
N TRP A 120 -16.47 -15.96 -9.00
CA TRP A 120 -15.38 -15.02 -9.28
C TRP A 120 -15.07 -14.11 -8.09
N LYS A 121 -13.77 -13.80 -7.96
CA LYS A 121 -13.22 -12.80 -7.04
C LYS A 121 -12.24 -11.89 -7.79
N VAL A 122 -12.09 -10.68 -7.29
CA VAL A 122 -11.12 -9.70 -7.80
C VAL A 122 -10.08 -9.43 -6.72
N TYR A 123 -8.82 -9.39 -7.12
CA TYR A 123 -7.71 -8.94 -6.27
C TYR A 123 -7.08 -7.71 -6.91
N PHE A 124 -6.96 -6.62 -6.16
CA PHE A 124 -6.47 -5.35 -6.69
C PHE A 124 -4.99 -5.16 -6.35
N TYR A 125 -4.21 -4.83 -7.37
CA TYR A 125 -2.87 -4.27 -7.21
C TYR A 125 -2.92 -2.80 -7.63
N VAL A 126 -2.37 -1.91 -6.82
CA VAL A 126 -2.46 -0.47 -7.06
C VAL A 126 -1.13 0.22 -6.78
N SER A 127 -0.78 1.20 -7.62
CA SER A 127 0.34 2.10 -7.34
C SER A 127 0.04 2.95 -6.08
N PRO A 128 1.05 3.31 -5.28
CA PRO A 128 0.88 4.13 -4.08
C PRO A 128 0.53 5.61 -4.37
N TYR A 129 0.37 6.01 -5.63
CA TYR A 129 0.09 7.40 -5.99
C TYR A 129 -1.37 7.79 -5.72
N LYS A 130 -1.59 9.05 -5.32
CA LYS A 130 -2.92 9.53 -4.93
C LYS A 130 -3.95 9.31 -6.04
N ARG A 131 -3.65 9.69 -7.29
CA ARG A 131 -4.55 9.47 -8.44
C ARG A 131 -4.90 8.01 -8.70
N THR A 132 -3.99 7.06 -8.48
CA THR A 132 -4.27 5.62 -8.65
C THR A 132 -5.11 5.08 -7.50
N LEU A 133 -4.84 5.52 -6.26
CA LEU A 133 -5.66 5.18 -5.10
C LEU A 133 -7.08 5.75 -5.21
N GLU A 134 -7.24 6.99 -5.68
CA GLU A 134 -8.55 7.60 -5.92
C GLU A 134 -9.30 6.93 -7.07
N THR A 135 -8.60 6.53 -8.13
CA THR A 135 -9.19 5.73 -9.21
C THR A 135 -9.74 4.43 -8.63
N LEU A 136 -8.93 3.71 -7.86
CA LEU A 136 -9.36 2.44 -7.27
C LEU A 136 -10.53 2.62 -6.30
N ARG A 137 -10.51 3.65 -5.44
CA ARG A 137 -11.62 3.93 -4.51
C ARG A 137 -12.96 4.12 -5.22
N ASN A 138 -12.95 4.79 -6.36
CA ASN A 138 -14.17 5.03 -7.14
C ASN A 138 -14.58 3.78 -7.96
N LEU A 139 -13.60 3.12 -8.59
CA LEU A 139 -13.79 1.88 -9.36
C LEU A 139 -14.30 0.73 -8.49
N ALA A 140 -13.77 0.58 -7.27
CA ALA A 140 -14.12 -0.51 -6.35
C ALA A 140 -15.57 -0.43 -5.86
N ARG A 141 -16.25 0.73 -5.98
CA ARG A 141 -17.67 0.89 -5.60
C ARG A 141 -18.60 -0.02 -6.39
N SER A 142 -18.21 -0.39 -7.61
CA SER A 142 -18.99 -1.29 -8.45
C SER A 142 -18.96 -2.73 -7.93
N PHE A 143 -18.05 -3.09 -7.02
CA PHE A 143 -17.86 -4.45 -6.51
C PHE A 143 -18.37 -4.60 -5.08
N GLU A 144 -19.11 -5.68 -4.84
CA GLU A 144 -19.49 -6.06 -3.48
C GLU A 144 -18.26 -6.51 -2.68
N ARG A 145 -18.22 -6.21 -1.37
CA ARG A 145 -17.09 -6.60 -0.50
C ARG A 145 -16.79 -8.10 -0.54
N SER A 146 -17.83 -8.93 -0.65
CA SER A 146 -17.71 -10.39 -0.76
C SER A 146 -16.92 -10.81 -2.00
N ARG A 147 -16.93 -10.02 -3.08
CA ARG A 147 -16.24 -10.30 -4.35
C ARG A 147 -14.78 -9.84 -4.36
N ILE A 148 -14.32 -9.12 -3.34
CA ILE A 148 -12.95 -8.61 -3.26
C ILE A 148 -12.11 -9.57 -2.42
N ALA A 149 -11.20 -10.30 -3.06
CA ALA A 149 -10.27 -11.21 -2.39
C ALA A 149 -9.16 -10.48 -1.64
N GLY A 150 -8.81 -9.27 -2.08
CA GLY A 150 -7.81 -8.47 -1.41
C GLY A 150 -7.38 -7.24 -2.21
N LEU A 151 -6.57 -6.44 -1.54
CA LEU A 151 -5.97 -5.20 -2.03
C LEU A 151 -4.49 -5.23 -1.63
N ARG A 152 -3.61 -4.89 -2.56
CA ARG A 152 -2.19 -4.69 -2.28
C ARG A 152 -1.66 -3.45 -2.99
N GLU A 153 -1.03 -2.58 -2.22
CA GLU A 153 -0.20 -1.52 -2.80
C GLU A 153 1.11 -2.11 -3.32
N GLU A 154 1.50 -1.72 -4.52
CA GLU A 154 2.66 -2.25 -5.19
C GLU A 154 3.50 -1.10 -5.78
N PRO A 155 4.58 -0.67 -5.09
CA PRO A 155 5.43 0.44 -5.53
C PRO A 155 6.08 0.26 -6.90
N ARG A 156 6.19 -0.99 -7.38
CA ARG A 156 6.69 -1.29 -8.73
C ARG A 156 5.70 -0.91 -9.84
N LEU A 157 4.45 -0.59 -9.51
CA LEU A 157 3.43 -0.11 -10.45
C LEU A 157 3.40 1.42 -10.59
N ARG A 158 4.36 2.13 -9.99
CA ARG A 158 4.51 3.57 -10.22
C ARG A 158 4.75 3.84 -11.71
N GLU A 159 4.34 5.04 -12.11
CA GLU A 159 4.66 5.53 -13.44
C GLU A 159 6.17 5.72 -13.64
N GLN A 160 6.56 5.86 -14.90
CA GLN A 160 7.95 6.03 -15.26
C GLN A 160 8.49 7.34 -14.71
N ASP A 161 9.56 7.24 -13.92
CA ASP A 161 10.31 8.41 -13.46
C ASP A 161 11.13 8.96 -14.65
N PHE A 162 10.77 10.13 -15.15
CA PHE A 162 11.56 10.86 -16.14
C PHE A 162 12.60 11.68 -15.39
N GLY A 163 13.79 11.11 -15.16
CA GLY A 163 14.91 11.86 -14.61
C GLY A 163 15.14 13.13 -15.42
N LYS A 164 15.17 14.28 -14.74
CA LYS A 164 15.54 15.57 -15.34
C LYS A 164 16.89 16.01 -14.81
#